data_AF-A0A8H5KQM1-F1
#
_entry.id   AF-A0A8H5KQM1-F1
#
_cell.length_a   1.000
_cell.length_b   1.000
_cell.length_c   1.000
_cell.angle_alpha   90.00
_cell.angle_beta   90.00
_cell.angle_gamma   90.00
#
_symmetry.space_group_name_H-M   'P 1'
#
loop_
_entity.id
_entity.type
_entity.pdbx_description
1 polymer ?
#
loop_
_entity_poly.entity_id
_entity_poly.type
_entity_poly.pdbx_seq_one_letter_code
_entity_poly.pdbx_strand_id
1 'polypeptide(L)'
;MPSTQEDPPNCYRVTGEGDSFVPKNARWKCNFGRYDRDKEECGGRNEDIQNEICSKCGNKRGSGATADLGEKKPGSEEIEPLWMFFREEDGSESWTIHFIDD
;
A
#
# COMPACT_ATOMS: atom_id res chain seq x y z
N MET A 1 -19.28 -2.76 26.17
CA MET A 1 -18.34 -3.87 25.87
C MET A 1 -17.64 -3.49 24.59
N PRO A 2 -16.31 -3.29 24.55
CA PRO A 2 -15.63 -3.13 23.27
C PRO A 2 -15.58 -4.52 22.63
N SER A 3 -16.28 -4.72 21.51
CA SER A 3 -16.07 -5.91 20.69
C SER A 3 -14.61 -5.91 20.29
N THR A 4 -13.84 -6.85 20.84
CA THR A 4 -12.50 -7.17 20.35
C THR A 4 -12.70 -7.77 18.96
N GLN A 5 -12.73 -6.90 17.96
CA GLN A 5 -12.75 -7.29 16.56
C GLN A 5 -11.37 -7.90 16.33
N GLU A 6 -11.28 -9.23 16.42
CA GLU A 6 -10.04 -9.94 16.12
C GLU A 6 -9.69 -9.61 14.68
N ASP A 7 -8.55 -8.93 14.48
CA ASP A 7 -8.05 -8.63 13.15
C ASP A 7 -8.07 -9.92 12.32
N PRO A 8 -8.53 -9.87 11.04
CA PRO A 8 -8.48 -11.03 10.17
C PRO A 8 -7.08 -11.66 10.23
N PRO A 9 -6.92 -12.99 10.24
CA PRO A 9 -5.61 -13.65 10.44
C PRO A 9 -4.53 -13.21 9.43
N ASN A 10 -4.94 -12.66 8.28
CA ASN A 10 -4.09 -12.12 7.22
C ASN A 10 -4.09 -10.56 7.14
N CYS A 11 -4.56 -9.84 8.16
CA CYS A 11 -4.59 -8.38 8.17
C CYS A 11 -3.23 -7.79 8.56
N TYR A 12 -2.67 -6.93 7.70
CA TYR A 12 -1.53 -6.07 8.04
C TYR A 12 -2.01 -4.76 8.66
N ARG A 13 -3.01 -4.11 8.04
CA ARG A 13 -3.57 -2.85 8.52
C ARG A 13 -4.98 -2.65 7.99
N VAL A 14 -5.91 -2.22 8.84
CA VAL A 14 -7.24 -1.76 8.42
C VAL A 14 -7.10 -0.41 7.70
N THR A 15 -7.89 -0.18 6.65
CA THR A 15 -7.90 1.10 5.95
C THR A 15 -8.45 2.21 6.85
N GLY A 16 -8.11 3.46 6.58
CA GLY A 16 -8.59 4.60 7.39
C GLY A 16 -10.12 4.70 7.44
N GLU A 17 -10.80 4.22 6.39
CA GLU A 17 -12.27 4.20 6.26
C GLU A 17 -12.92 3.02 7.01
N GLY A 18 -12.14 2.01 7.42
CA GLY A 18 -12.61 0.86 8.20
C GLY A 18 -13.44 -0.16 7.42
N ASP A 19 -13.58 0.01 6.11
CA ASP A 19 -14.35 -0.83 5.19
C ASP A 19 -13.52 -1.96 4.55
N SER A 20 -12.18 -1.83 4.60
CA SER A 20 -11.23 -2.76 3.99
C SER A 20 -9.96 -2.88 4.84
N PHE A 21 -9.05 -3.74 4.39
CA PHE A 21 -7.75 -3.91 5.02
C PHE A 21 -6.69 -4.28 4.00
N VAL A 22 -5.46 -3.85 4.26
CA VAL A 22 -4.27 -4.31 3.55
C VAL A 22 -3.88 -5.67 4.12
N PRO A 23 -3.79 -6.73 3.30
CA PRO A 23 -3.40 -8.05 3.77
C PRO A 23 -1.88 -8.20 3.90
N LYS A 24 -1.40 -9.14 4.73
CA LYS A 24 0.04 -9.39 4.96
C LYS A 24 0.78 -9.89 3.72
N ASN A 25 0.06 -10.50 2.77
CA ASN A 25 0.61 -10.92 1.47
C ASN A 25 0.53 -9.85 0.38
N ALA A 26 0.11 -8.62 0.71
CA ALA A 26 0.17 -7.51 -0.22
C ALA A 26 1.62 -7.17 -0.56
N ARG A 27 1.81 -6.59 -1.75
CA ARG A 27 3.12 -6.21 -2.27
C ARG A 27 3.07 -4.73 -2.59
N TRP A 28 4.08 -3.97 -2.16
CA TRP A 28 4.08 -2.53 -2.36
C TRP A 28 5.09 -2.07 -3.40
N LYS A 29 4.69 -1.08 -4.20
CA LYS A 29 5.51 -0.41 -5.21
C LYS A 29 6.16 0.83 -4.61
N CYS A 30 7.48 0.90 -4.72
CA CYS A 30 8.26 2.07 -4.34
C CYS A 30 7.96 3.25 -5.27
N ASN A 31 7.64 4.38 -4.65
CA ASN A 31 7.35 5.64 -5.32
C ASN A 31 8.48 6.66 -5.21
N PHE A 32 9.67 6.25 -4.76
CA PHE A 32 10.82 7.14 -4.73
C PHE A 32 11.09 7.71 -6.12
N GLY A 33 11.26 9.04 -6.20
CA GLY A 33 11.44 9.77 -7.45
C GLY A 33 10.15 10.07 -8.22
N ARG A 34 9.01 9.43 -7.90
CA ARG A 34 7.76 9.63 -8.66
C ARG A 34 7.25 11.08 -8.65
N TYR A 35 7.44 11.77 -7.54
CA TYR A 35 6.97 13.16 -7.34
C TYR A 35 8.08 14.20 -7.43
N ASP A 36 9.33 13.77 -7.64
CA ASP A 36 10.49 14.64 -7.71
C ASP A 36 11.01 14.62 -9.15
N ARG A 37 10.82 15.73 -9.87
CA ARG A 37 11.16 15.85 -11.30
C ARG A 37 12.65 15.66 -11.57
N ASP A 38 13.50 15.82 -10.56
CA ASP A 38 14.95 15.71 -10.68
C ASP A 38 15.47 14.30 -10.31
N LYS A 39 14.57 13.34 -10.02
CA LYS A 39 14.91 11.97 -9.65
C LYS A 39 14.23 10.95 -10.55
N GLU A 40 14.96 9.90 -10.90
CA GLU A 40 14.36 8.76 -11.60
C GLU A 40 13.44 7.96 -10.68
N GLU A 41 12.26 7.59 -11.20
CA GLU A 41 11.33 6.74 -10.47
C GLU A 41 11.97 5.35 -10.26
N CYS A 42 12.04 4.91 -9.00
CA CYS A 42 12.52 3.58 -8.68
C CYS A 42 11.58 2.49 -9.23
N GLY A 43 10.28 2.61 -8.91
CA GLY A 43 9.24 1.66 -9.30
C GLY A 43 9.43 0.23 -8.78
N GLY A 44 10.38 0.00 -7.85
CA GLY A 44 10.70 -1.32 -7.32
C GLY A 44 9.51 -1.94 -6.59
N ARG A 45 9.26 -3.22 -6.86
CA ARG A 45 8.19 -4.00 -6.22
C ARG A 45 8.74 -4.81 -5.06
N ASN A 46 8.11 -4.69 -3.91
CA ASN A 46 8.55 -5.29 -2.66
C ASN A 46 7.55 -6.35 -2.21
N GLU A 47 8.04 -7.57 -2.03
CA GLU A 47 7.20 -8.75 -1.76
C GLU A 47 6.67 -8.80 -0.31
N ASP A 48 7.23 -7.99 0.59
CA ASP A 48 6.88 -7.93 2.00
C ASP A 48 6.29 -6.56 2.33
N ILE A 49 5.00 -6.52 2.68
CA ILE A 49 4.29 -5.30 3.09
C ILE A 49 4.77 -4.73 4.43
N GLN A 50 5.35 -5.57 5.30
CA GLN A 50 5.85 -5.14 6.60
C GLN A 50 7.22 -4.47 6.48
N ASN A 51 8.00 -4.85 5.46
CA ASN A 51 9.28 -4.21 5.19
C ASN A 51 9.08 -2.86 4.49
N GLU A 52 9.29 -1.79 5.24
CA GLU A 52 9.20 -0.42 4.75
C GLU A 52 10.38 -0.01 3.85
N ILE A 53 11.45 -0.81 3.74
CA ILE A 53 12.63 -0.47 2.94
C ILE A 53 12.55 -1.13 1.58
N CYS A 54 12.68 -0.34 0.51
CA CYS A 54 12.65 -0.85 -0.84
C CYS A 54 13.87 -1.74 -1.12
N SER A 55 13.65 -2.98 -1.54
CA SER A 55 14.71 -3.93 -1.90
C SER A 55 15.56 -3.48 -3.09
N LYS A 56 15.00 -2.67 -4.00
CA LYS A 56 15.68 -2.18 -5.20
C LYS A 56 16.56 -0.95 -4.96
N CYS A 57 16.06 0.06 -4.24
CA CYS A 57 16.77 1.34 -4.07
C CYS A 57 17.15 1.69 -2.63
N GLY A 58 16.79 0.86 -1.64
CA GLY A 58 17.08 1.09 -0.22
C GLY A 58 16.31 2.26 0.42
N ASN A 59 15.44 2.95 -0.33
CA ASN A 59 14.64 4.04 0.22
C ASN A 59 13.43 3.52 0.98
N LYS A 60 13.06 4.26 2.03
CA LYS A 60 11.86 3.98 2.83
C LYS A 60 10.59 4.23 2.01
N ARG A 61 9.54 3.46 2.29
CA ARG A 61 8.19 3.63 1.76
C ARG A 61 7.68 5.03 2.12
N GLY A 62 7.44 5.84 1.10
CA GLY A 62 6.94 7.21 1.23
C GLY A 62 5.44 7.30 0.94
N SER A 63 4.81 8.39 1.40
CA SER A 63 3.41 8.71 1.09
C SER A 63 3.17 8.70 -0.41
N GLY A 64 2.06 8.08 -0.85
CA GLY A 64 1.74 7.82 -2.25
C GLY A 64 2.32 6.51 -2.82
N ALA A 65 3.01 5.71 -2.00
CA ALA A 65 3.33 4.34 -2.37
C ALA A 65 2.04 3.51 -2.45
N THR A 66 1.98 2.57 -3.39
CA THR A 66 0.79 1.74 -3.57
C THR A 66 1.09 0.29 -3.21
N ALA A 67 0.09 -0.45 -2.77
CA ALA A 67 0.16 -1.89 -2.55
C ALA A 67 -1.02 -2.59 -3.18
N ASP A 68 -0.83 -3.84 -3.57
CA ASP A 68 -1.84 -4.66 -4.21
C ASP A 68 -1.49 -6.15 -4.07
N LEU A 69 -2.39 -7.03 -4.48
CA LEU A 69 -2.20 -8.49 -4.44
C LEU A 69 -1.55 -9.05 -5.73
N GLY A 70 -1.36 -8.21 -6.76
CA GLY A 70 -0.99 -8.62 -8.11
C GLY A 70 -2.14 -9.25 -8.89
N GLU A 71 -3.37 -9.17 -8.36
CA GLU A 71 -4.58 -9.67 -9.00
C GLU A 71 -5.20 -8.58 -9.87
N LYS A 72 -5.53 -8.93 -11.12
CA LYS A 72 -6.26 -8.03 -12.00
C LYS A 72 -7.75 -8.18 -11.75
N LYS A 73 -8.49 -7.08 -11.74
CA LYS A 73 -9.96 -7.13 -11.75
C LYS A 73 -10.41 -7.83 -13.05
N PRO A 74 -11.35 -8.78 -13.00
CA PRO A 74 -11.90 -9.37 -14.21
C PRO A 74 -12.44 -8.28 -15.16
N GLY A 75 -11.85 -8.17 -16.35
CA GLY A 75 -12.23 -7.16 -17.35
C GLY A 75 -11.46 -5.84 -17.28
N SER A 76 -10.53 -5.66 -16.33
CA SER A 76 -9.62 -4.50 -16.28
C SER A 76 -8.17 -4.92 -16.59
N GLU A 77 -7.41 -4.02 -17.22
CA GLU A 77 -5.96 -4.18 -17.33
C GLU A 77 -5.23 -3.84 -16.02
N GLU A 78 -5.92 -3.17 -15.10
CA GLU A 78 -5.42 -2.64 -13.84
C GLU A 78 -5.52 -3.66 -12.69
N ILE A 79 -4.67 -3.45 -11.69
CA ILE A 79 -4.57 -4.31 -10.52
C ILE A 79 -5.49 -3.76 -9.42
N GLU A 80 -6.37 -4.61 -8.89
CA GLU A 80 -7.26 -4.26 -7.80
C GLU A 80 -7.30 -5.38 -6.75
N PRO A 81 -7.48 -5.06 -5.46
CA PRO A 81 -7.54 -3.71 -4.89
C PRO A 81 -6.16 -3.02 -4.87
N LEU A 82 -6.17 -1.70 -5.07
CA LEU A 82 -4.99 -0.84 -4.98
C LEU A 82 -5.07 0.00 -3.70
N TRP A 83 -4.27 -0.35 -2.70
CA TRP A 83 -4.16 0.44 -1.47
C TRP A 83 -3.09 1.50 -1.62
N MET A 84 -3.35 2.71 -1.17
CA MET A 84 -2.36 3.80 -1.15
C MET A 84 -1.96 4.11 0.29
N PHE A 85 -0.64 4.21 0.48
CA PHE A 85 -0.02 4.52 1.75
C PHE A 85 0.08 6.02 1.96
N PHE A 86 -0.25 6.48 3.15
CA PHE A 86 0.05 7.82 3.63
C PHE A 86 0.75 7.75 4.99
N ARG A 87 1.71 8.65 5.19
CA ARG A 87 2.32 8.90 6.50
C ARG A 87 1.63 10.13 7.08
N GLU A 88 1.03 9.96 8.24
CA GLU A 88 0.37 11.03 8.99
C GLU A 88 1.39 11.94 9.68
N GLU A 89 0.96 13.13 10.11
CA GLU A 89 1.81 14.10 10.81
C GLU A 89 2.39 13.55 12.12
N ASP A 90 1.66 12.65 12.80
CA ASP A 90 2.11 11.97 14.02
C ASP A 90 3.08 10.80 13.75
N GLY A 91 3.42 10.55 12.48
CA GLY A 91 4.31 9.48 12.04
C GLY A 91 3.63 8.11 11.92
N SER A 92 2.34 8.01 12.27
CA SER A 92 1.53 6.81 12.04
C SER A 92 1.32 6.59 10.54
N GLU A 93 1.00 5.35 10.17
CA GLU A 93 0.70 5.01 8.78
C GLU A 93 -0.82 4.95 8.60
N SER A 94 -1.30 5.38 7.46
CA SER A 94 -2.67 5.15 7.05
C SER A 94 -2.66 4.55 5.64
N TRP A 95 -3.69 3.76 5.37
CA TRP A 95 -3.90 3.17 4.06
C TRP A 95 -5.34 3.47 3.63
N THR A 96 -5.51 3.85 2.37
CA THR A 96 -6.83 4.03 1.75
C THR A 96 -6.95 3.11 0.56
N ILE A 97 -8.18 2.75 0.18
CA ILE A 97 -8.40 2.11 -1.11
C ILE A 97 -8.50 3.22 -2.14
N HIS A 98 -7.66 3.18 -3.16
CA HIS A 98 -7.91 3.92 -4.38
C HIS A 98 -8.63 2.99 -5.34
N PHE A 99 -9.93 3.18 -5.49
CA PHE A 99 -10.62 2.70 -6.67
C PHE A 99 -10.19 3.60 -7.83
N ILE A 100 -9.61 3.01 -8.87
CA ILE A 100 -9.51 3.72 -10.14
C ILE A 100 -10.92 3.60 -10.71
N ASP A 101 -11.72 4.66 -10.55
CA ASP A 101 -13.01 4.75 -11.22
C ASP A 101 -12.78 4.71 -12.74
N ASP A 102 -13.46 3.76 -13.40
CA ASP A 102 -13.43 3.49 -14.85
C ASP A 102 -13.98 4.67 -15.67
#